data_AF-A0A9E5FFJ6-F1
#
_entry.id   AF-A0A9E5FFJ6-F1
#
_cell.length_a   1.000
_cell.length_b   1.000
_cell.length_c   1.000
_cell.angle_alpha   90.00
_cell.angle_beta   90.00
_cell.angle_gamma   90.00
#
_symmetry.space_group_name_H-M   'P 1'
#
loop_
_entity.id
_entity.type
_entity.pdbx_description
1 polymer ?
#
loop_
_entity_poly.entity_id
_entity_poly.type
_entity_poly.pdbx_seq_one_letter_code
_entity_poly.pdbx_strand_id
1 'polypeptide(L)'
;MDLTTTLVYVTAGLAGAINALAGGGTLLTFPALLPLMTPTQANMTSTIALLPGSMTGAWTYRREIGSLAPWFMRLLPASLVGSLIGSLLLALDPSDTFKIIVP
;
A
#
# COMPACT_ATOMS: atom_id res chain seq x y z
N MET A 1 -8.70 13.89 23.78
CA MET A 1 -7.97 13.65 22.53
C MET A 1 -7.73 14.99 21.88
N ASP A 2 -6.50 15.29 21.51
CA ASP A 2 -6.15 16.57 20.88
C ASP A 2 -6.64 16.59 19.42
N LEU A 3 -7.04 17.78 18.94
CA LEU A 3 -7.61 17.98 17.59
C LEU A 3 -6.67 17.45 16.49
N THR A 4 -5.37 17.63 16.67
CA THR A 4 -4.32 17.13 15.78
C THR A 4 -4.35 15.61 15.66
N THR A 5 -4.48 14.88 16.77
CA THR A 5 -4.52 13.42 16.77
C THR A 5 -5.76 12.91 16.04
N THR A 6 -6.92 13.53 16.26
CA THR A 6 -8.15 13.18 15.55
C THR A 6 -8.00 13.37 14.05
N LEU A 7 -7.38 14.48 13.62
CA LEU A 7 -7.18 14.80 12.21
C LEU A 7 -6.25 13.77 11.53
N VAL A 8 -5.20 13.33 12.22
CA VAL A 8 -4.28 12.27 11.75
C VAL A 8 -5.02 10.93 11.54
N TYR A 9 -5.88 10.54 12.47
CA TYR A 9 -6.63 9.28 12.30
C TYR A 9 -7.63 9.34 11.14
N VAL A 10 -8.29 10.49 10.95
CA VAL A 10 -9.23 10.67 9.83
C VAL A 10 -8.51 10.62 8.50
N THR A 11 -7.38 11.32 8.35
CA THR A 11 -6.62 11.31 7.10
C THR A 11 -5.99 9.94 6.81
N ALA A 12 -5.50 9.24 7.83
CA ALA A 12 -5.02 7.86 7.68
C ALA A 12 -6.13 6.91 7.23
N GLY A 13 -7.33 7.03 7.81
CA GLY A 13 -8.51 6.25 7.40
C GLY A 13 -8.92 6.53 5.95
N LEU A 14 -8.94 7.81 5.54
CA LEU A 14 -9.25 8.21 4.17
C LEU A 14 -8.21 7.70 3.16
N ALA A 15 -6.92 7.81 3.48
CA ALA A 15 -5.86 7.26 2.63
C ALA A 15 -6.01 5.74 2.46
N GLY A 16 -6.34 5.01 3.53
CA GLY A 16 -6.67 3.59 3.49
C GLY A 16 -7.88 3.27 2.60
N ALA A 17 -8.95 4.06 2.71
CA ALA A 17 -10.15 3.90 1.88
C ALA A 17 -9.87 4.15 0.39
N ILE A 18 -9.11 5.20 0.08
CA ILE A 18 -8.69 5.51 -1.31
C ILE A 18 -7.81 4.38 -1.87
N ASN A 19 -6.91 3.83 -1.05
CA ASN A 19 -6.09 2.69 -1.48
C ASN A 19 -6.93 1.46 -1.77
N ALA A 20 -7.91 1.16 -0.92
CA ALA A 20 -8.80 0.01 -1.10
C ALA A 20 -9.69 0.16 -2.34
N LEU A 21 -10.10 1.38 -2.70
CA LEU A 21 -11.01 1.63 -3.81
C LEU A 21 -10.28 1.77 -5.17
N ALA A 22 -9.15 2.48 -5.19
CA ALA A 22 -8.47 2.89 -6.43
C ALA A 22 -6.96 2.61 -6.45
N GLY A 23 -6.37 2.10 -5.36
CA GLY A 23 -4.92 1.84 -5.26
C GLY A 23 -4.05 3.10 -5.11
N GLY A 24 -4.65 4.26 -4.88
CA GLY A 24 -3.95 5.56 -4.86
C GLY A 24 -3.56 6.09 -3.48
N GLY A 25 -3.81 5.35 -2.38
CA GLY A 25 -3.59 5.87 -1.03
C GLY A 25 -2.12 6.19 -0.73
N THR A 26 -1.21 5.49 -1.41
CA THR A 26 0.23 5.73 -1.38
C THR A 26 0.60 7.14 -1.82
N LEU A 27 -0.17 7.78 -2.70
CA LEU A 27 0.06 9.17 -3.13
C LEU A 27 -0.09 10.17 -1.98
N LEU A 28 -0.82 9.81 -0.93
CA LEU A 28 -1.00 10.64 0.27
C LEU A 28 0.01 10.26 1.36
N THR A 29 0.17 8.97 1.64
CA THR A 29 1.01 8.49 2.74
C THR A 29 2.50 8.56 2.44
N PHE A 30 2.92 8.37 1.19
CA PHE A 30 4.33 8.40 0.83
C PHE A 30 4.97 9.80 0.96
N PRO A 31 4.42 10.87 0.37
CA PRO A 31 5.00 12.22 0.52
C PRO A 31 4.96 12.73 1.96
N ALA A 32 3.99 12.27 2.76
CA ALA A 32 3.91 12.59 4.17
C ALA A 32 5.05 11.96 5.00
N LEU A 33 5.61 10.83 4.55
CA LEU A 33 6.69 10.13 5.25
C LEU A 33 8.09 10.53 4.74
N LEU A 34 8.21 11.07 3.52
CA LEU A 34 9.49 11.51 2.94
C LEU A 34 10.33 12.42 3.85
N PRO A 35 9.78 13.37 4.62
CA PRO A 35 10.58 14.21 5.50
C PRO A 35 11.21 13.47 6.69
N LEU A 36 10.74 12.27 7.01
CA LEU A 36 11.07 11.54 8.24
C LEU A 36 12.02 10.36 8.02
N MET A 37 12.16 9.89 6.78
CA MET A 37 12.89 8.66 6.47
C MET A 37 13.37 8.65 5.02
N THR A 38 14.20 7.68 4.65
CA THR A 38 14.66 7.57 3.25
C THR A 38 13.49 7.23 2.30
N PRO A 39 13.57 7.56 1.00
CA PRO A 39 12.50 7.23 0.04
C PRO A 39 12.12 5.73 0.07
N THR A 40 13.09 4.83 0.17
CA THR A 40 12.81 3.40 0.28
C THR A 40 12.04 3.05 1.57
N GLN A 41 12.46 3.60 2.72
CA GLN A 41 11.77 3.41 4.01
C GLN A 41 10.35 4.00 3.99
N ALA A 42 10.18 5.17 3.37
CA ALA A 42 8.88 5.83 3.23
C ALA A 42 7.90 4.98 2.44
N ASN A 43 8.34 4.37 1.34
CA ASN A 43 7.51 3.51 0.51
C ASN A 43 7.10 2.22 1.25
N MET A 44 8.05 1.56 1.90
CA MET A 44 7.78 0.36 2.69
C MET A 44 6.80 0.65 3.84
N THR A 45 7.05 1.72 4.59
CA THR A 45 6.21 2.13 5.72
C THR A 45 4.80 2.50 5.26
N SER A 46 4.70 3.28 4.17
CA SER A 46 3.42 3.63 3.55
C SER A 46 2.61 2.39 3.14
N THR A 47 3.26 1.39 2.54
CA THR A 47 2.60 0.15 2.13
C THR A 47 2.06 -0.62 3.34
N ILE A 48 2.84 -0.72 4.41
CA ILE A 48 2.42 -1.37 5.67
C ILE A 48 1.24 -0.62 6.31
N ALA A 49 1.28 0.71 6.30
CA ALA A 49 0.22 1.54 6.87
C ALA A 49 -1.13 1.35 6.15
N LEU A 50 -1.12 1.14 4.83
CA LEU A 50 -2.33 0.95 4.03
C LEU A 50 -2.84 -0.51 4.01
N LEU A 51 -2.00 -1.47 4.37
CA LEU A 51 -2.31 -2.90 4.38
C LEU A 51 -3.64 -3.27 5.07
N PRO A 52 -3.95 -2.82 6.31
CA PRO A 52 -5.23 -3.13 6.95
C PRO A 52 -6.44 -2.58 6.19
N GLY A 53 -6.30 -1.41 5.55
CA GLY A 53 -7.34 -0.83 4.69
C GLY A 53 -7.60 -1.72 3.47
N SER A 54 -6.55 -2.14 2.78
CA SER A 54 -6.64 -3.05 1.64
C SER A 54 -7.22 -4.41 2.01
N MET A 55 -6.81 -4.99 3.15
CA MET A 55 -7.35 -6.26 3.65
C MET A 55 -8.83 -6.16 3.97
N THR A 56 -9.26 -5.05 4.59
CA THR A 56 -10.67 -4.81 4.91
C THR A 56 -11.50 -4.60 3.64
N GLY A 57 -10.96 -3.91 2.64
CA GLY A 57 -11.56 -3.78 1.31
C GLY A 57 -11.76 -5.14 0.64
N ALA A 58 -10.70 -5.93 0.53
CA ALA A 58 -10.75 -7.28 -0.02
C ALA A 58 -11.76 -8.17 0.71
N TRP A 59 -11.81 -8.10 2.04
CA TRP A 59 -12.80 -8.83 2.85
C TRP A 59 -14.23 -8.38 2.58
N THR A 60 -14.46 -7.07 2.43
CA THR A 60 -15.80 -6.50 2.17
C THR A 60 -16.31 -6.94 0.80
N TYR A 61 -15.46 -6.85 -0.22
CA TYR A 61 -15.79 -7.23 -1.60
C TYR A 61 -15.73 -8.74 -1.87
N ARG A 62 -15.43 -9.58 -0.86
CA ARG A 62 -15.27 -11.05 -1.04
C ARG A 62 -16.46 -11.74 -1.71
N ARG A 63 -17.68 -11.24 -1.49
CA ARG A 63 -18.90 -11.80 -2.08
C ARG A 63 -19.01 -11.50 -3.58
N GLU A 64 -18.51 -10.35 -4.01
CA GLU A 64 -18.48 -9.96 -5.42
C GLU A 64 -17.40 -10.73 -6.18
N ILE A 65 -16.23 -10.95 -5.54
CA ILE A 65 -15.13 -11.78 -6.07
C ILE A 65 -15.59 -13.22 -6.34
N GLY A 66 -16.58 -13.74 -5.61
CA GLY A 66 -17.13 -15.08 -5.82
C GLY A 66 -17.60 -15.34 -7.25
N SER A 67 -18.13 -14.32 -7.94
CA SER A 67 -18.56 -14.42 -9.34
C SER A 67 -17.39 -14.49 -10.34
N LEU A 68 -16.20 -14.04 -9.95
CA LEU A 68 -14.96 -14.05 -10.75
C LEU A 68 -13.91 -15.03 -10.19
N ALA A 69 -14.29 -15.94 -9.29
CA ALA A 69 -13.37 -16.81 -8.56
C ALA A 69 -12.36 -17.58 -9.47
N PRO A 70 -12.73 -18.11 -10.65
CA PRO A 70 -11.76 -18.80 -11.51
C PRO A 70 -10.67 -17.87 -12.05
N TRP A 71 -11.00 -16.62 -12.38
CA TRP A 71 -10.04 -15.62 -12.83
C TRP A 71 -9.16 -15.14 -11.68
N PHE A 72 -9.78 -14.87 -10.53
CA PHE A 72 -9.08 -14.48 -9.32
C PHE A 72 -8.03 -15.53 -8.93
N MET A 73 -8.38 -16.82 -8.93
CA MET A 73 -7.45 -17.91 -8.58
C MET A 73 -6.29 -18.08 -9.57
N ARG A 74 -6.45 -17.66 -10.82
CA ARG A 74 -5.35 -17.64 -11.81
C ARG A 74 -4.42 -16.45 -11.61
N LEU A 75 -4.96 -15.29 -11.23
CA LEU A 75 -4.20 -14.05 -11.03
C LEU A 75 -3.52 -14.00 -9.66
N LEU A 76 -4.07 -14.68 -8.66
CA LEU A 76 -3.54 -14.73 -7.29
C LEU A 76 -2.07 -15.21 -7.24
N PRO A 77 -1.67 -16.34 -7.85
CA PRO A 77 -0.27 -16.77 -7.83
C PRO A 77 0.65 -15.77 -8.54
N ALA A 78 0.24 -15.20 -9.68
CA ALA A 78 1.02 -14.17 -10.37
C ALA A 78 1.20 -12.93 -9.50
N SER A 79 0.16 -12.50 -8.79
CA SER A 79 0.19 -11.36 -7.88
C SER A 79 1.09 -11.62 -6.66
N LEU A 80 1.03 -12.81 -6.08
CA LEU A 80 1.89 -13.21 -4.96
C LEU A 80 3.36 -13.26 -5.37
N VAL A 81 3.66 -13.89 -6.50
CA VAL A 81 5.03 -13.99 -7.02
C VAL A 81 5.57 -12.61 -7.37
N GLY A 82 4.77 -11.78 -8.06
CA GLY A 82 5.15 -10.40 -8.38
C GLY A 82 5.40 -9.54 -7.14
N SER A 83 4.52 -9.64 -6.13
CA SER A 83 4.69 -8.90 -4.87
C SER A 83 5.92 -9.36 -4.08
N LEU A 84 6.18 -10.66 -4.05
CA LEU A 84 7.35 -11.22 -3.38
C LEU A 84 8.64 -10.75 -4.08
N ILE A 85 8.72 -10.93 -5.40
CA ILE A 85 9.88 -10.50 -6.19
C ILE A 85 10.11 -9.00 -6.06
N GLY A 86 9.05 -8.18 -6.22
CA GLY A 86 9.14 -6.73 -6.12
C GLY A 86 9.57 -6.26 -4.73
N SER A 87 9.01 -6.83 -3.66
CA SER A 87 9.38 -6.47 -2.28
C SER A 87 10.83 -6.87 -1.95
N LEU A 88 11.30 -8.03 -2.43
CA LEU A 88 12.68 -8.47 -2.26
C LEU A 88 13.66 -7.57 -3.02
N LEU A 89 13.33 -7.21 -4.27
CA LEU A 89 14.12 -6.24 -5.04
C LEU A 89 14.23 -4.90 -4.31
N LEU A 90 13.12 -4.42 -3.73
CA LEU A 90 13.11 -3.16 -2.99
C LEU A 90 13.90 -3.25 -1.67
N ALA A 91 13.85 -4.40 -0.99
CA ALA A 91 14.53 -4.62 0.28
C ALA A 91 16.03 -4.87 0.13
N LEU A 92 16.45 -5.46 -1.00
CA LEU A 92 17.83 -5.76 -1.28
C LEU A 92 18.55 -4.63 -2.02
N ASP A 93 17.85 -3.57 -2.47
CA ASP A 93 18.39 -2.49 -3.33
C ASP A 93 19.71 -1.92 -2.77
N PRO A 94 20.88 -2.34 -3.31
CA PRO A 94 22.18 -1.94 -2.80
C PRO A 94 22.63 -0.57 -3.37
N SER A 95 21.96 -0.08 -4.42
CA SER A 95 22.46 0.99 -5.29
C SER A 95 21.69 2.31 -5.19
N ASP A 96 20.84 2.51 -4.18
CA ASP A 96 20.00 3.71 -4.03
C ASP A 96 19.13 3.99 -5.28
N THR A 97 18.90 2.97 -6.10
CA THR A 97 18.24 3.04 -7.41
C THR A 97 16.84 3.60 -7.27
N PHE A 98 16.15 3.24 -6.18
CA PHE A 98 14.83 3.75 -5.87
C PHE A 98 14.80 5.28 -5.73
N LYS A 99 15.85 5.90 -5.16
CA LYS A 99 15.94 7.37 -5.02
C LYS A 99 16.09 8.09 -6.37
N ILE A 100 16.59 7.41 -7.40
CA ILE A 100 16.76 7.97 -8.74
C ILE A 100 15.44 7.93 -9.52
N ILE A 101 14.63 6.90 -9.30
CA ILE A 101 13.37 6.68 -10.02
C ILE A 101 12.22 7.49 -9.43
N VAL A 102 12.22 7.69 -8.10
CA VAL A 102 11.17 8.44 -7.40
C VAL A 102 11.64 9.88 -7.17
N PRO A 103 10.96 10.88 -7.78
CA PRO A 103 11.32 12.30 -7.65
C PRO A 103 10.97 12.90 -6.29
#